data_AF-A0A0F9R3W5-F1
#
_entry.id   AF-A0A0F9R3W5-F1
#
_cell.length_a   1.000
_cell.length_b   1.000
_cell.length_c   1.000
_cell.angle_alpha   90.00
_cell.angle_beta   90.00
_cell.angle_gamma   90.00
#
_symmetry.space_group_name_H-M   'P 1'
#
loop_
_entity.id
_entity.type
_entity.pdbx_description
1 polymer ?
#
loop_
_entity_poly.entity_id
_entity_poly.type
_entity_poly.pdbx_seq_one_letter_code
_entity_poly.pdbx_strand_id
1 'polypeptide(L)'
;IDSLQWALEKVGDHKALALVVRNRLARAQFSAERHDDALATIENAGSEETTGAFAAIFSELRGDILLAQGNKEGARDAYLVARDQSQQGRIGILELKLSDLGVGEGA
;
A
#
# COMPACT_ATOMS: atom_id res chain seq x y z
N ILE A 1 -13.34 11.37 0.49
CA ILE A 1 -11.99 11.59 -0.08
C ILE A 1 -11.54 13.02 0.25
N ASP A 2 -12.37 14.02 -0.04
CA ASP A 2 -12.07 15.45 0.15
C ASP A 2 -11.64 15.81 1.59
N SER A 3 -12.32 15.27 2.60
CA SER A 3 -11.95 15.48 4.01
C SER A 3 -10.56 14.92 4.37
N LEU A 4 -10.13 13.84 3.72
CA LEU A 4 -8.81 13.25 3.92
C LEU A 4 -7.72 14.02 3.17
N GLN A 5 -8.03 14.55 1.98
CA GLN A 5 -7.14 15.47 1.27
C GLN A 5 -6.92 16.74 2.09
N TRP A 6 -8.00 17.36 2.57
CA TRP A 6 -7.92 18.51 3.47
C TRP A 6 -7.11 18.19 4.74
N ALA A 7 -7.33 17.03 5.37
CA ALA A 7 -6.56 16.63 6.54
C ALA A 7 -5.06 16.47 6.23
N LEU A 8 -4.71 15.96 5.05
CA LEU A 8 -3.32 15.81 4.62
C LEU A 8 -2.65 17.18 4.41
N GLU A 9 -3.39 18.16 3.87
CA GLU A 9 -2.91 19.55 3.73
C GLU A 9 -2.71 20.23 5.08
N LYS A 10 -3.49 19.86 6.11
CA LYS A 10 -3.44 20.47 7.45
C LYS A 10 -2.50 19.79 8.43
N VAL A 11 -1.93 18.64 8.08
CA VAL A 11 -1.14 17.84 9.00
C VAL A 11 0.16 18.52 9.46
N GLY A 12 0.67 19.48 8.67
CA GLY A 12 1.91 20.19 8.95
C GLY A 12 3.09 19.23 9.08
N ASP A 13 3.95 19.46 10.08
CA ASP A 13 5.17 18.67 10.30
C ASP A 13 4.94 17.33 11.04
N HIS A 14 3.69 16.95 11.33
CA HIS A 14 3.35 15.71 12.03
C HIS A 14 3.48 14.50 11.12
N LYS A 15 4.71 14.06 10.85
CA LYS A 15 5.04 12.97 9.90
C LYS A 15 4.23 11.70 10.12
N ALA A 16 4.13 11.22 11.36
CA ALA A 16 3.38 10.00 11.68
C ALA A 16 1.88 10.15 11.36
N LEU A 17 1.28 11.30 11.69
CA LEU A 17 -0.12 11.57 11.36
C LEU A 17 -0.31 11.69 9.84
N ALA A 18 0.65 12.26 9.13
CA ALA A 18 0.61 12.36 7.67
C ALA A 18 0.57 10.97 7.01
N LEU A 19 1.33 10.00 7.53
CA LEU A 19 1.31 8.61 7.04
C LEU A 19 -0.05 7.93 7.29
N VAL A 20 -0.65 8.15 8.46
CA VAL A 20 -2.01 7.66 8.77
C VAL A 20 -3.04 8.23 7.79
N VAL A 21 -3.01 9.54 7.56
CA VAL A 21 -3.95 10.21 6.66
C VAL A 21 -3.75 9.74 5.22
N ARG A 22 -2.51 9.62 4.74
CA ARG A 22 -2.19 9.08 3.41
C ARG A 22 -2.72 7.66 3.23
N ASN A 23 -2.53 6.78 4.21
CA ASN A 23 -3.03 5.41 4.13
C ASN A 23 -4.57 5.37 3.99
N ARG A 24 -5.27 6.18 4.79
CA ARG A 24 -6.73 6.28 4.71
C ARG A 24 -7.18 6.87 3.37
N LEU A 25 -6.49 7.90 2.88
CA LEU A 25 -6.78 8.54 1.60
C LEU A 25 -6.61 7.55 0.43
N ALA A 26 -5.47 6.86 0.36
CA ALA A 26 -5.19 5.86 -0.67
C ALA A 26 -6.22 4.73 -0.67
N ARG A 27 -6.59 4.20 0.50
CA ARG A 27 -7.65 3.17 0.61
C ARG A 27 -9.02 3.68 0.16
N ALA A 28 -9.37 4.93 0.48
CA ALA A 28 -10.61 5.53 0.05
C ALA A 28 -10.64 5.77 -1.47
N GLN A 29 -9.54 6.22 -2.06
CA GLN A 29 -9.39 6.38 -3.51
C GLN A 29 -9.49 5.01 -4.21
N PHE A 30 -8.78 4.00 -3.70
CA PHE A 30 -8.84 2.64 -4.23
C PHE A 30 -10.27 2.08 -4.20
N SER A 31 -10.98 2.23 -3.08
CA SER A 31 -12.37 1.78 -2.95
C SER A 31 -13.35 2.52 -3.87
N ALA A 32 -12.96 3.70 -4.35
CA ALA A 32 -13.71 4.48 -5.34
C ALA A 32 -13.22 4.24 -6.77
N GLU A 33 -12.45 3.17 -7.01
CA GLU A 33 -11.85 2.79 -8.30
C GLU A 33 -10.91 3.85 -8.91
N ARG A 34 -10.46 4.82 -8.08
CA ARG A 34 -9.50 5.86 -8.46
C ARG A 34 -8.08 5.35 -8.27
N HIS A 35 -7.71 4.34 -9.07
CA HIS A 35 -6.46 3.59 -8.91
C HIS A 35 -5.21 4.47 -9.05
N ASP A 36 -5.16 5.34 -10.05
CA ASP A 36 -4.00 6.21 -10.29
C ASP A 36 -3.80 7.21 -9.14
N ASP A 37 -4.88 7.77 -8.60
CA ASP A 37 -4.82 8.67 -7.44
C ASP A 37 -4.36 7.93 -6.18
N ALA A 38 -4.78 6.68 -6.01
CA ALA A 38 -4.38 5.85 -4.88
C ALA A 38 -2.88 5.52 -4.96
N LEU A 39 -2.37 5.17 -6.14
CA LEU A 39 -0.93 4.95 -6.39
C LEU A 39 -0.12 6.22 -6.13
N ALA A 40 -0.53 7.36 -6.67
CA ALA A 40 0.15 8.62 -6.43
C ALA A 40 0.17 8.98 -4.93
N THR A 41 -0.90 8.69 -4.20
CA THR A 41 -0.98 8.98 -2.76
C THR A 41 0.01 8.15 -1.93
N ILE A 42 0.20 6.87 -2.27
CA ILE A 42 1.19 6.02 -1.59
C ILE A 42 2.62 6.38 -2.00
N GLU A 43 2.87 6.72 -3.26
CA GLU A 43 4.21 7.10 -3.75
C GLU A 43 4.69 8.42 -3.13
N ASN A 44 3.77 9.36 -2.91
CA ASN A 44 4.05 10.62 -2.21
C ASN A 44 4.23 10.48 -0.69
N ALA A 45 4.19 9.25 -0.14
CA ALA A 45 4.53 9.02 1.27
C ALA A 45 6.05 9.03 1.54
N GLY A 46 6.87 8.88 0.50
CA GLY A 46 8.34 8.88 0.59
C GLY A 46 8.95 7.48 0.59
N SER A 47 10.24 7.40 0.95
CA SER A 47 11.00 6.15 0.97
C SER A 47 10.59 5.22 2.13
N GLU A 48 11.04 3.97 2.09
CA GLU A 48 10.89 3.01 3.20
C GLU A 48 11.41 3.58 4.53
N GLU A 49 12.56 4.25 4.51
CA GLU A 49 13.13 4.91 5.69
C GLU A 49 12.18 5.96 6.30
N THR A 50 11.44 6.69 5.46
CA THR A 50 10.50 7.73 5.91
C THR A 50 9.18 7.13 6.40
N THR A 51 8.77 6.00 5.83
CA THR A 51 7.46 5.37 6.10
C THR A 51 7.51 4.37 7.25
N GLY A 52 8.67 3.79 7.54
CA GLY A 52 8.89 2.88 8.67
C GLY A 52 7.86 1.74 8.71
N ALA A 53 7.12 1.62 9.81
CA ALA A 53 6.10 0.57 9.98
C ALA A 53 4.94 0.61 8.95
N PHE A 54 4.81 1.72 8.19
CA PHE A 54 3.83 1.83 7.10
C PHE A 54 4.34 1.29 5.76
N ALA A 55 5.66 1.05 5.60
CA ALA A 55 6.24 0.60 4.34
C ALA A 55 5.53 -0.66 3.80
N ALA A 56 5.45 -1.71 4.63
CA ALA A 56 4.76 -2.95 4.30
C ALA A 56 3.28 -2.72 3.91
N ILE A 57 2.58 -1.83 4.62
CA ILE A 57 1.17 -1.54 4.36
C ILE A 57 0.99 -0.81 3.02
N PHE A 58 1.90 0.11 2.68
CA PHE A 58 1.85 0.80 1.39
C PHE A 58 2.23 -0.13 0.24
N SER A 59 3.21 -1.01 0.41
CA SER A 59 3.57 -2.03 -0.57
C SER A 59 2.43 -3.02 -0.80
N GLU A 60 1.74 -3.47 0.25
CA GLU A 60 0.56 -4.32 0.13
C GLU A 60 -0.55 -3.61 -0.66
N LEU A 61 -0.87 -2.35 -0.30
CA LEU A 61 -1.90 -1.59 -1.00
C LEU A 61 -1.51 -1.32 -2.46
N ARG A 62 -0.22 -1.09 -2.76
CA ARG A 62 0.29 -0.98 -4.13
C ARG A 62 -0.05 -2.24 -4.93
N GLY A 63 0.18 -3.41 -4.34
CA GLY A 63 -0.14 -4.69 -4.97
C GLY A 63 -1.64 -4.85 -5.25
N ASP A 64 -2.48 -4.51 -4.27
CA ASP A 64 -3.95 -4.57 -4.40
C ASP A 64 -4.44 -3.66 -5.55
N ILE A 65 -3.90 -2.43 -5.64
CA ILE A 65 -4.27 -1.49 -6.70
C ILE A 65 -3.82 -1.99 -8.07
N LEU A 66 -2.57 -2.45 -8.20
CA LEU A 66 -2.03 -2.94 -9.47
C LEU A 66 -2.79 -4.18 -9.95
N LEU A 67 -3.18 -5.06 -9.03
CA LEU A 67 -4.00 -6.23 -9.35
C LEU A 67 -5.37 -5.82 -9.90
N ALA A 68 -6.03 -4.85 -9.28
CA ALA A 68 -7.31 -4.31 -9.76
C ALA A 68 -7.19 -3.64 -11.14
N GLN A 69 -6.02 -3.10 -11.48
CA GLN A 69 -5.71 -2.58 -12.82
C GLN A 69 -5.33 -3.69 -13.83
N GLY A 70 -5.32 -4.96 -13.42
CA GLY A 70 -4.94 -6.10 -14.27
C GLY A 70 -3.42 -6.33 -14.38
N ASN A 71 -2.60 -5.53 -13.70
CA ASN A 71 -1.15 -5.68 -13.67
C ASN A 71 -0.73 -6.71 -12.62
N LYS A 72 -0.88 -7.99 -12.98
CA LYS A 72 -0.56 -9.12 -12.09
C LYS A 72 0.93 -9.21 -11.73
N GLU A 73 1.83 -8.93 -12.67
CA GLU A 73 3.27 -8.95 -12.42
C GLU A 73 3.67 -7.87 -11.42
N GLY A 74 3.21 -6.63 -11.64
CA GLY A 74 3.44 -5.53 -10.71
C GLY A 74 2.81 -5.78 -9.33
N ALA A 75 1.64 -6.41 -9.28
CA ALA A 75 1.00 -6.78 -8.03
C ALA A 75 1.83 -7.78 -7.23
N ARG A 76 2.31 -8.83 -7.90
CA ARG A 76 3.20 -9.84 -7.34
C ARG A 76 4.46 -9.21 -6.75
N ASP A 77 5.14 -8.36 -7.52
CA ASP A 77 6.38 -7.72 -7.06
C ASP A 77 6.13 -6.84 -5.83
N ALA A 78 5.03 -6.09 -5.81
CA ALA A 78 4.66 -5.27 -4.67
C ALA A 78 4.34 -6.10 -3.41
N TYR A 79 3.67 -7.25 -3.56
CA TYR A 79 3.40 -8.16 -2.44
C TYR A 79 4.67 -8.82 -1.90
N LEU A 80 5.63 -9.16 -2.75
CA LEU A 80 6.94 -9.68 -2.32
C LEU A 80 7.69 -8.65 -1.48
N VAL A 81 7.68 -7.37 -1.89
CA VAL A 81 8.24 -6.28 -1.10
C VAL A 81 7.49 -6.11 0.23
N ALA A 82 6.15 -6.14 0.21
CA ALA A 82 5.33 -6.04 1.40
C ALA A 82 5.60 -7.16 2.42
N ARG A 83 5.93 -8.35 1.92
CA ARG A 83 6.28 -9.52 2.74
C ARG A 83 7.63 -9.33 3.41
N ASP A 84 8.65 -8.90 2.66
CA ASP A 84 10.00 -8.66 3.18
C ASP A 84 9.98 -7.57 4.28
N GLN A 85 9.13 -6.56 4.10
CA GLN A 85 8.91 -5.48 5.07
C GLN A 85 8.02 -5.87 6.26
N SER A 86 7.32 -7.02 6.21
CA SER A 86 6.32 -7.40 7.21
C SER A 86 6.90 -8.12 8.42
N GLN A 87 6.26 -7.91 9.56
CA GLN A 87 6.49 -8.68 10.79
C GLN A 87 5.56 -9.90 10.83
N GLN A 88 5.93 -10.92 11.62
CA GLN A 88 5.36 -12.28 11.61
C GLN A 88 3.81 -12.37 11.50
N GLY A 89 3.05 -11.43 12.08
CA GLY A 89 1.58 -11.44 12.03
C GLY A 89 0.92 -11.02 10.71
N ARG A 90 1.62 -10.31 9.80
CA ARG A 90 1.05 -9.85 8.51
C ARG A 90 1.38 -10.75 7.32
N ILE A 91 2.26 -11.74 7.51
CA ILE A 91 2.77 -12.56 6.42
C ILE A 91 1.68 -13.48 5.86
N GLY A 92 0.80 -14.04 6.70
CA GLY A 92 -0.20 -15.02 6.25
C GLY A 92 -1.17 -14.52 5.18
N ILE A 93 -1.63 -13.27 5.26
CA ILE A 93 -2.50 -12.70 4.21
C ILE A 93 -1.73 -12.42 2.92
N LEU A 94 -0.46 -12.02 3.02
CA LEU A 94 0.40 -11.79 1.87
C LEU A 94 0.70 -13.09 1.13
N GLU A 95 0.95 -14.20 1.85
CA GLU A 95 1.16 -15.52 1.23
C GLU A 95 -0.09 -16.00 0.49
N LEU A 96 -1.29 -15.74 1.03
CA LEU A 96 -2.54 -16.05 0.33
C LEU A 96 -2.68 -15.24 -0.98
N LYS A 97 -2.40 -13.93 -0.92
CA LYS A 97 -2.42 -13.05 -2.11
C LYS A 97 -1.39 -13.48 -3.16
N LEU A 98 -0.18 -13.83 -2.73
CA LEU A 98 0.88 -14.33 -3.60
C LEU A 98 0.51 -15.67 -4.24
N SER A 99 -0.08 -16.58 -3.48
CA SER A 99 -0.55 -17.88 -3.97
C SER A 99 -1.62 -17.74 -5.07
N ASP A 100 -2.57 -16.82 -4.92
CA ASP A 100 -3.60 -16.53 -5.93
C ASP A 100 -3.00 -16.01 -7.27
N LEU A 101 -1.83 -15.36 -7.19
CA LEU A 101 -1.05 -14.94 -8.35
C LEU A 101 -0.14 -16.03 -8.92
N GLY A 102 -0.25 -17.27 -8.44
CA GLY A 102 0.58 -18.40 -8.88
C GLY A 102 1.98 -18.43 -8.28
N VAL A 103 2.23 -17.65 -7.23
CA VAL A 103 3.45 -17.75 -6.41
C VAL A 103 3.17 -18.74 -5.28
N GLY A 104 3.29 -20.03 -5.58
CA GLY A 104 3.33 -21.06 -4.55
C GLY A 104 4.67 -21.05 -3.83
N GLU A 105 4.66 -21.33 -2.52
CA GLU A 105 5.85 -21.71 -1.76
C GLU A 105 6.67 -22.70 -2.61
N GLY A 106 7.92 -22.33 -2.91
CA GLY A 106 8.83 -23.22 -3.61
C GLY A 106 8.88 -24.56 -2.88
N ALA A 107 8.63 -25.64 -3.63
CA ALA A 107 9.01 -26.98 -3.24
C ALA A 107 10.52 -27.09 -2.97
#